data_AF-A0A3B4B9F9-F1
#
_entry.id   AF-A0A3B4B9F9-F1
#
_cell.length_a   1.000
_cell.length_b   1.000
_cell.length_c   1.000
_cell.angle_alpha   90.00
_cell.angle_beta   90.00
_cell.angle_gamma   90.00
#
_symmetry.space_group_name_H-M   'P 1'
#
loop_
_entity.id
_entity.type
_entity.pdbx_description
1 polymer ?
#
loop_
_entity_poly.entity_id
_entity_poly.type
_entity_poly.pdbx_seq_one_letter_code
_entity_poly.pdbx_strand_id
1 'polypeptide(L)'
;MSLSSIRSFSVELDRPGDAAFTGGEVVRGRVVLELRRDTRVNSLKAQSRGVATAHWLENRGMNSVYNDYTSKVTYFRKRQHLIRGQRSLPHTRSSFVWRERDF
;
A
#
# COMPACT_ATOMS: atom_id res chain seq x y z
N MET A 1 -9.96 -1.74 -20.29
CA MET A 1 -10.41 -2.58 -19.15
C MET A 1 -11.37 -1.74 -18.33
N SER A 2 -12.67 -2.06 -18.30
CA SER A 2 -13.61 -1.25 -17.51
C SER A 2 -13.60 -1.70 -16.05
N LEU A 3 -13.35 -0.78 -15.12
CA LEU A 3 -13.58 -0.98 -13.67
C LEU A 3 -15.05 -1.27 -13.32
N SER A 4 -15.97 -1.21 -14.30
CA SER A 4 -17.42 -1.39 -14.13
C SER A 4 -17.83 -2.74 -13.50
N SER A 5 -16.97 -3.76 -13.54
CA SER A 5 -17.24 -5.05 -12.94
C SER A 5 -16.76 -5.19 -11.50
N ILE A 6 -16.04 -4.20 -10.95
CA ILE A 6 -15.59 -4.21 -9.55
C ILE A 6 -16.67 -3.56 -8.69
N ARG A 7 -17.17 -4.30 -7.70
CA ARG A 7 -18.12 -3.81 -6.71
C ARG A 7 -17.40 -3.09 -5.58
N SER A 8 -16.38 -3.73 -5.03
CA SER A 8 -15.60 -3.22 -3.91
C SER A 8 -14.18 -3.76 -3.95
N PHE A 9 -13.24 -2.94 -3.48
CA PHE A 9 -11.85 -3.31 -3.29
C PHE A 9 -11.37 -2.74 -1.97
N SER A 10 -11.12 -3.61 -0.99
CA SER A 10 -10.66 -3.22 0.34
C SER A 10 -9.45 -4.02 0.77
N VAL A 11 -8.65 -3.40 1.63
CA VAL A 11 -7.55 -4.04 2.34
C VAL A 11 -7.94 -4.09 3.81
N GLU A 12 -7.97 -5.28 4.37
CA GLU A 12 -8.29 -5.52 5.77
C GLU A 12 -7.04 -6.03 6.46
N LEU A 13 -6.62 -5.36 7.53
CA LEU A 13 -5.52 -5.82 8.38
C LEU A 13 -6.11 -6.66 9.51
N ASP A 14 -5.32 -7.60 10.02
CA ASP A 14 -5.73 -8.44 11.16
C ASP A 14 -5.85 -7.61 12.46
N ARG A 15 -5.19 -6.45 12.51
CA ARG A 15 -5.31 -5.47 13.60
C ARG A 15 -6.36 -4.40 13.29
N PRO A 16 -6.94 -3.77 14.33
CA PRO A 16 -7.85 -2.63 14.19
C PRO A 16 -7.22 -1.53 13.32
N GLY A 17 -8.05 -0.79 12.59
CA GLY A 17 -7.60 0.23 11.62
C GLY A 17 -6.75 1.36 12.22
N ASP A 18 -6.81 1.56 13.54
CA ASP A 18 -6.05 2.57 14.28
C ASP A 18 -4.84 1.98 15.03
N ALA A 19 -4.52 0.72 14.78
CA ALA A 19 -3.37 0.10 15.42
C ALA A 19 -2.07 0.63 14.82
N ALA A 20 -1.25 1.23 15.67
CA ALA A 20 0.13 1.52 15.34
C ALA A 20 0.94 0.20 15.23
N PHE A 21 1.84 0.16 14.25
CA PHE A 21 2.84 -0.90 14.12
C PHE A 21 4.22 -0.35 14.45
N THR A 22 5.00 -1.09 15.22
CA THR A 22 6.38 -0.74 15.56
C THR A 22 7.38 -1.61 14.79
N GLY A 23 8.66 -1.21 14.80
CA GLY A 23 9.74 -2.06 14.31
C GLY A 23 9.71 -3.41 15.03
N GLY A 24 9.90 -4.50 14.29
CA GLY A 24 9.73 -5.87 14.79
C GLY A 24 8.40 -6.54 14.46
N GLU A 25 7.35 -5.76 14.17
CA GLU A 25 6.01 -6.33 14.05
C GLU A 25 5.68 -6.87 12.66
N VAL A 26 4.91 -7.97 12.64
CA VAL A 26 4.45 -8.61 11.40
C VAL A 26 3.11 -8.02 11.00
N VAL A 27 3.05 -7.37 9.84
CA VAL A 27 1.81 -6.85 9.28
C VAL A 27 1.12 -7.96 8.49
N ARG A 28 -0.05 -8.38 8.96
CA ARG A 28 -0.89 -9.39 8.31
C ARG A 28 -2.22 -8.79 7.91
N GLY A 29 -2.74 -9.28 6.79
CA GLY A 29 -4.05 -8.87 6.32
C GLY A 29 -4.49 -9.62 5.08
N ARG A 30 -5.59 -9.16 4.52
CA ARG A 30 -6.20 -9.70 3.31
C ARG A 30 -6.67 -8.58 2.40
N VAL A 31 -6.58 -8.84 1.11
CA VAL A 31 -7.20 -8.02 0.08
C VAL A 31 -8.50 -8.69 -0.32
N VAL A 32 -9.60 -7.95 -0.19
CA VAL A 32 -10.94 -8.38 -0.56
C VAL A 32 -11.32 -7.68 -1.86
N LEU A 33 -11.56 -8.47 -2.89
CA LEU A 33 -12.02 -8.00 -4.19
C LEU A 33 -13.39 -8.59 -4.48
N GLU A 34 -14.42 -7.74 -4.45
CA GLU A 34 -15.77 -8.09 -4.81
C GLU A 34 -16.06 -7.67 -6.25
N LEU A 35 -16.59 -8.60 -7.04
CA LEU A 35 -16.92 -8.39 -8.44
C LEU A 35 -18.44 -8.45 -8.61
N ARG A 36 -19.00 -7.59 -9.48
CA ARG A 36 -20.42 -7.57 -9.83
C ARG A 36 -20.81 -8.70 -10.79
N ARG A 37 -19.84 -9.24 -11.50
CA ARG A 37 -19.97 -10.30 -12.50
C ARG A 37 -18.63 -11.00 -12.67
N ASP A 38 -18.65 -12.21 -13.21
CA ASP A 38 -17.45 -12.96 -13.53
C ASP A 38 -16.51 -12.12 -14.39
N THR A 39 -15.33 -11.84 -13.83
CA THR A 39 -14.32 -11.01 -14.47
C THR A 39 -13.01 -11.76 -14.50
N ARG A 40 -12.34 -11.73 -15.64
CA ARG A 40 -10.98 -12.26 -15.77
C ARG A 40 -10.01 -11.31 -15.08
N VAL A 41 -9.40 -11.76 -13.98
CA VAL A 41 -8.34 -11.03 -13.28
C VAL A 41 -7.00 -11.62 -13.71
N ASN A 42 -6.16 -10.81 -14.35
CA ASN A 42 -4.86 -11.24 -14.85
C ASN A 42 -3.79 -11.26 -13.75
N SER A 43 -3.79 -10.25 -12.89
CA SER A 43 -2.90 -10.19 -11.74
C SER A 43 -3.45 -9.28 -10.67
N LEU A 44 -3.27 -9.68 -9.40
CA LEU A 44 -3.50 -8.85 -8.24
C LEU A 44 -2.20 -8.74 -7.47
N LYS A 45 -1.79 -7.52 -7.13
CA LYS A 45 -0.52 -7.24 -6.42
C LYS A 45 -0.81 -6.34 -5.23
N ALA A 46 -0.25 -6.69 -4.08
CA ALA A 46 -0.16 -5.82 -2.92
C ALA A 46 1.23 -5.18 -2.88
N GLN A 47 1.27 -3.87 -2.61
CA GLN A 47 2.53 -3.15 -2.40
C GLN A 47 2.45 -2.39 -1.08
N SER A 48 3.43 -2.60 -0.21
CA SER A 48 3.64 -1.80 1.00
C SER A 48 4.81 -0.83 0.78
N ARG A 49 4.69 0.37 1.36
CA ARG A 49 5.74 1.40 1.29
C ARG A 49 5.72 2.25 2.55
N GLY A 50 6.86 2.33 3.24
CA GLY A 50 7.09 3.27 4.34
C GLY A 50 7.94 4.44 3.87
N VAL A 51 7.45 5.67 4.01
CA VAL A 51 8.15 6.88 3.56
C VAL A 51 8.09 7.95 4.64
N ALA A 52 9.24 8.49 5.01
CA ALA A 52 9.32 9.76 5.71
C ALA A 52 9.48 10.89 4.70
N THR A 53 8.70 11.95 4.89
CA THR A 53 8.88 13.22 4.18
C THR A 53 9.11 14.28 5.24
N ALA A 54 10.21 15.02 5.10
CA ALA A 54 10.56 16.15 5.94
C ALA A 54 10.50 17.42 5.11
N HIS A 55 9.87 18.45 5.66
CA HIS A 55 9.78 19.77 5.05
C HIS A 55 10.38 20.77 6.04
N TRP A 56 11.27 21.64 5.58
CA TRP A 56 11.78 22.73 6.40
C TRP A 56 12.02 23.97 5.56
N LEU A 57 11.89 25.10 6.23
CA LEU A 57 12.12 26.40 5.64
C LEU A 57 13.38 26.99 6.24
N GLU A 58 14.27 27.49 5.40
CA GLU A 58 15.49 28.15 5.85
C GLU A 58 15.41 29.65 5.57
N ASN A 59 15.51 30.46 6.64
CA ASN A 59 15.63 31.91 6.53
C ASN A 59 17.10 32.30 6.71
N ARG A 60 17.70 32.94 5.70
CA ARG A 60 19.10 33.42 5.73
C ARG A 60 19.23 34.94 5.90
N GLY A 61 18.25 35.58 6.54
CA GLY A 61 18.32 37.00 6.96
C GLY A 61 17.70 37.99 5.96
N MET A 62 17.93 39.28 6.22
CA MET A 62 17.10 40.43 5.80
C MET A 62 16.74 40.52 4.30
N ASN A 63 17.40 39.80 3.40
CA ASN A 63 17.15 39.85 1.95
C ASN A 63 17.07 38.46 1.27
N SER A 64 16.96 37.34 2.00
CA SER A 64 16.88 36.01 1.38
C SER A 64 15.44 35.61 1.09
N VAL A 65 15.14 35.29 -0.18
CA VAL A 65 13.94 34.55 -0.59
C VAL A 65 13.82 33.30 0.28
N TYR A 66 12.64 33.05 0.85
CA TYR A 66 12.38 31.86 1.68
C TYR A 66 12.74 30.62 0.88
N ASN A 67 13.76 29.87 1.31
CA ASN A 67 14.10 28.61 0.66
C ASN A 67 13.26 27.50 1.30
N ASP A 68 12.34 26.95 0.52
CA ASP A 68 11.54 25.79 0.88
C ASP A 68 12.28 24.51 0.48
N TYR A 69 12.64 23.70 1.48
CA TYR A 69 13.32 22.44 1.30
C TYR A 69 12.41 21.28 1.68
N THR A 70 12.45 20.24 0.84
CA THR A 70 11.78 18.98 1.10
C THR A 70 12.77 17.83 0.95
N SER A 71 12.84 16.95 1.94
CA SER A 71 13.57 15.68 1.88
C SER A 71 12.62 14.50 2.01
N LYS A 72 12.95 13.40 1.34
CA LYS A 72 12.13 12.21 1.31
C LYS A 72 12.98 10.96 1.43
N VAL A 73 12.72 10.15 2.44
CA VAL A 73 13.39 8.87 2.67
C VAL A 73 12.37 7.75 2.56
N THR A 74 12.67 6.73 1.76
CA THR A 74 11.87 5.50 1.70
C THR A 74 12.54 4.45 2.57
N TYR A 75 11.91 4.05 3.67
CA TYR A 75 12.45 3.05 4.58
C TYR A 75 12.34 1.65 4.01
N PHE A 76 11.15 1.32 3.49
CA PHE A 76 10.90 0.00 2.90
C PHE A 76 9.96 0.11 1.71
N ARG A 77 10.10 -0.83 0.78
CA ARG A 77 9.20 -0.98 -0.35
C ARG A 77 9.11 -2.44 -0.73
N LYS A 78 7.96 -3.05 -0.50
CA LYS A 78 7.75 -4.47 -0.82
C LYS A 78 6.56 -4.69 -1.72
N ARG A 79 6.70 -5.64 -2.65
CA ARG A 79 5.69 -6.02 -3.64
C ARG A 79 5.43 -7.51 -3.56
N GLN A 80 4.16 -7.90 -3.43
CA GLN A 80 3.74 -9.29 -3.37
C GLN A 80 2.62 -9.49 -4.37
N HIS A 81 2.74 -10.56 -5.15
CA HIS A 81 1.67 -10.95 -6.06
C HIS A 81 0.71 -11.85 -5.30
N LEU A 82 -0.54 -11.42 -5.23
CA LEU A 82 -1.64 -12.16 -4.62
C LEU A 82 -2.29 -13.10 -5.64
N ILE A 83 -2.33 -12.68 -6.90
CA ILE A 83 -2.78 -13.51 -8.03
C ILE A 83 -1.73 -13.37 -9.13
N ARG A 84 -1.13 -14.50 -9.54
CA ARG A 84 -0.30 -14.61 -10.73
C ARG A 84 -1.01 -15.52 -11.73
N GLY A 85 -1.48 -14.95 -12.84
CA GLY A 85 -2.10 -15.70 -13.94
C GLY A 85 -3.60 -15.41 -14.10
N GLN A 86 -4.10 -15.68 -15.30
CA GLN A 86 -5.51 -15.52 -15.67
C GLN A 86 -6.36 -16.50 -14.88
N ARG A 87 -7.17 -15.98 -13.95
CA ARG A 87 -8.19 -16.77 -13.26
C ARG A 87 -9.54 -16.08 -13.43
N SER A 88 -10.52 -16.79 -13.96
CA SER A 88 -11.93 -16.38 -13.91
C SER A 88 -12.43 -16.62 -12.49
N LEU A 89 -12.85 -15.56 -11.81
CA LEU A 89 -13.20 -15.63 -10.39
C LEU A 89 -14.54 -14.93 -10.13
N PRO A 90 -15.49 -15.60 -9.47
CA PRO A 90 -16.77 -15.01 -9.08
C PRO A 90 -16.65 -14.13 -7.82
N HIS A 91 -15.73 -14.43 -6.90
CA HIS A 91 -15.49 -13.69 -5.65
C HIS A 91 -14.12 -14.06 -5.07
N THR A 92 -13.25 -13.09 -4.78
CA THR A 92 -11.86 -13.37 -4.38
C THR A 92 -11.47 -12.75 -3.06
N ARG A 93 -10.99 -13.59 -2.14
CA ARG A 93 -10.24 -13.20 -0.94
C ARG A 93 -8.82 -13.75 -1.06
N SER A 94 -7.82 -12.88 -0.97
CA SER A 94 -6.42 -13.29 -0.98
C SER A 94 -5.69 -12.67 0.21
N SER A 95 -4.97 -13.50 0.96
CA SER A 95 -4.21 -13.07 2.14
C SER A 95 -2.77 -12.70 1.79
N PHE A 96 -2.22 -11.78 2.58
CA PHE A 96 -0.81 -11.40 2.50
C PHE A 96 -0.19 -11.38 3.90
N VAL A 97 1.12 -11.61 3.95
CA VAL A 97 1.91 -11.57 5.18
C VAL A 97 3.22 -10.86 4.88
N TRP A 98 3.50 -9.79 5.61
CA TRP A 98 4.74 -9.03 5.52
C TRP A 98 5.50 -9.12 6.86
N ARG A 99 6.77 -9.55 6.84
CA ARG A 99 7.64 -9.57 8.02
C ARG A 99 8.72 -8.50 7.91
N GLU A 100 9.28 -8.10 9.05
CA GLU A 100 10.36 -7.11 9.12
C GLU A 100 11.63 -7.48 8.37
N ARG A 101 11.98 -8.76 8.27
CA ARG A 101 13.09 -9.20 7.39
C ARG A 101 12.85 -8.93 5.91
N ASP A 102 11.67 -8.44 5.57
CA ASP A 102 11.32 -8.01 4.25
C ASP A 102 11.17 -6.47 4.11
N PHE A 103 11.43 -5.71 5.17
CA PHE A 103 11.44 -4.24 5.17
C PHE A 103 12.85 -3.69 4.98
#